data_AF-A0A7W1BMW9-F1
#
_entry.id   AF-A0A7W1BMW9-F1
#
_cell.length_a   1.000
_cell.length_b   1.000
_cell.length_c   1.000
_cell.angle_alpha   90.00
_cell.angle_beta   90.00
_cell.angle_gamma   90.00
#
_symmetry.space_group_name_H-M   'P 1'
#
loop_
_entity.id
_entity.type
_entity.pdbx_description
1 polymer ?
#
loop_
_entity_poly.entity_id
_entity_poly.type
_entity_poly.pdbx_seq_one_letter_code
_entity_poly.pdbx_strand_id
1 'polypeptide(L)' 'MTPVGTLLRLTGTGDVFTGLFTGTYPGESRPWHVAVFAEVRDGKILKETTIFGAPFDAPQWRAEWVERM' A
#
# COMPACT_ATOMS: atom_id res chain seq x y z
N MET A 1 -17.57 0.48 -4.28
CA MET A 1 -16.10 0.56 -4.43
C MET A 1 -15.62 1.70 -3.54
N THR A 2 -14.75 1.43 -2.58
CA THR A 2 -14.06 2.49 -1.82
C THR A 2 -13.08 3.18 -2.78
N PRO A 3 -13.17 4.49 -3.03
CA PRO A 3 -12.41 5.17 -4.09
C PRO A 3 -10.88 5.11 -3.97
N VAL A 4 -10.36 4.78 -2.79
CA VAL A 4 -8.92 4.82 -2.44
C VAL A 4 -8.36 3.41 -2.14
N GLY A 5 -9.22 2.38 -2.15
CA GLY A 5 -8.85 1.04 -1.66
C GLY A 5 -9.13 0.84 -0.16
N THR A 6 -8.70 -0.30 0.38
CA THR A 6 -8.82 -0.68 1.79
C THR A 6 -7.51 -0.37 2.51
N LEU A 7 -7.54 0.44 3.56
CA LEU A 7 -6.37 0.68 4.40
C LEU A 7 -6.02 -0.60 5.18
N LEU A 8 -4.81 -1.10 4.99
CA LEU A 8 -4.27 -2.24 5.72
C LEU A 8 -3.48 -1.82 6.95
N ARG A 9 -2.72 -0.73 6.84
CA ARG A 9 -1.82 -0.26 7.90
C ARG A 9 -1.54 1.22 7.73
N LEU A 10 -1.54 1.95 8.85
CA LEU A 10 -1.04 3.32 8.94
C LEU A 10 0.06 3.35 10.00
N THR A 11 1.22 3.88 9.64
CA THR A 11 2.37 4.06 10.53
C THR A 11 2.92 5.46 10.36
N GLY A 12 3.46 6.05 11.42
CA GLY A 12 4.08 7.37 11.31
C GLY A 12 4.17 8.06 12.66
N THR A 13 5.05 9.05 12.74
CA THR A 13 5.21 9.92 13.92
C THR A 13 5.66 11.30 13.44
N GLY A 14 5.26 12.34 14.17
CA GLY A 14 5.57 13.72 13.81
C GLY A 14 4.92 14.08 12.47
N ASP A 15 5.76 14.46 11.51
CA ASP A 15 5.36 15.02 10.23
C ASP A 15 5.48 14.02 9.06
N VAL A 16 5.74 12.75 9.33
CA VAL A 16 5.90 11.73 8.27
C VAL A 16 5.05 10.49 8.57
N PHE A 17 4.19 10.14 7.61
CA PHE A 17 3.28 9.01 7.69
C PHE A 17 3.40 8.12 6.45
N THR A 18 3.15 6.83 6.66
CA THR A 18 3.05 5.82 5.62
C THR A 18 1.73 5.08 5.76
N GLY A 19 0.92 5.10 4.70
CA GLY A 19 -0.29 4.28 4.57
C GLY A 19 -0.07 3.14 3.60
N LEU A 20 -0.43 1.92 3.98
CA LEU A 20 -0.49 0.76 3.11
C LEU A 20 -1.95 0.43 2.81
N PHE A 21 -2.28 0.33 1.52
CA PHE A 21 -3.63 0.07 1.03
C PHE A 21 -3.65 -1.09 0.04
N THR A 22 -4.83 -1.67 -0.16
CA THR A 22 -5.11 -2.55 -1.31
C THR A 22 -6.27 -2.04 -2.12
N GLY A 23 -6.23 -2.21 -3.45
CA GLY A 23 -7.31 -1.78 -4.33
C GLY A 23 -7.42 -2.63 -5.58
N THR A 24 -8.62 -2.77 -6.11
CA THR A 24 -8.88 -3.49 -7.37
C THR A 24 -9.50 -2.53 -8.36
N TYR A 25 -8.93 -2.46 -9.57
CA TYR A 25 -9.49 -1.70 -10.67
C TYR A 25 -10.52 -2.52 -11.46
N PRO A 26 -11.51 -1.89 -12.12
CA PRO A 26 -12.44 -2.61 -12.98
C PRO A 26 -11.71 -3.42 -14.06
N GLY A 27 -12.06 -4.70 -14.19
CA GLY A 27 -11.43 -5.61 -15.14
C GLY A 27 -10.21 -6.37 -14.61
N GLU A 28 -9.76 -6.10 -13.39
CA GLU A 28 -8.66 -6.83 -12.75
C GLU A 28 -9.13 -7.80 -11.68
N SER A 29 -8.46 -8.95 -11.57
CA SER A 29 -8.80 -10.00 -10.61
C SER A 29 -7.95 -9.99 -9.34
N ARG A 30 -6.77 -9.34 -9.37
CA ARG A 30 -5.84 -9.29 -8.25
C ARG A 30 -5.72 -7.85 -7.72
N PRO A 31 -5.70 -7.65 -6.39
CA PRO A 31 -5.56 -6.31 -5.83
C PRO A 31 -4.11 -5.80 -5.99
N TRP A 32 -3.99 -4.52 -6.27
CA TRP A 32 -2.75 -3.76 -6.15
C TRP A 32 -2.44 -3.51 -4.68
N HIS A 33 -1.15 -3.47 -4.34
CA HIS A 33 -0.69 -2.92 -3.07
C HIS A 33 -0.22 -1.49 -3.30
N VAL A 34 -0.70 -0.55 -2.49
CA VAL A 34 -0.38 0.87 -2.64
C VAL A 34 0.27 1.37 -1.36
N ALA A 35 1.47 1.93 -1.48
CA ALA A 35 2.15 2.60 -0.38
C ALA A 35 2.11 4.11 -0.62
N VAL A 36 1.57 4.86 0.35
CA VAL A 36 1.49 6.32 0.33
C VAL A 36 2.41 6.86 1.41
N PHE A 37 3.36 7.71 1.03
CA PHE A 37 4.20 8.47 1.95
C PHE A 37 3.70 9.91 2.00
N ALA A 38 3.23 10.34 3.16
CA ALA A 38 2.71 11.69 3.38
C ALA A 38 3.66 12.46 4.31
N GLU A 39 4.18 13.57 3.81
CA GLU A 39 4.86 14.60 4.60
C GLU A 39 3.79 15.63 5.01
N VAL A 40 3.66 15.90 6.30
CA VAL A 40 2.66 16.80 6.89
C VAL A 40 3.36 18.03 7.46
N ARG A 41 2.74 19.20 7.33
CA ARG A 41 3.18 20.43 7.99
C ARG A 41 1.96 21.24 8.38
N ASP A 42 1.95 21.75 9.61
CA ASP A 42 0.83 22.55 10.14
C ASP A 42 -0.53 21.84 10.00
N GLY A 43 -0.55 20.52 10.22
CA GLY A 43 -1.73 19.68 10.11
C GLY A 43 -2.26 19.44 8.69
N LYS A 44 -1.49 19.79 7.65
CA LYS A 44 -1.85 19.59 6.23
C LYS A 44 -0.81 18.73 5.52
N ILE A 45 -1.25 17.95 4.53
CA ILE A 45 -0.33 17.23 3.65
C ILE A 45 0.46 18.26 2.84
N LEU A 46 1.77 18.31 3.09
CA LEU A 46 2.72 19.12 2.35
C LEU A 46 3.10 18.43 1.03
N LYS A 47 3.32 17.11 1.09
CA LYS A 47 3.70 16.30 -0.07
C LYS A 47 3.25 14.86 0.09
N GLU A 48 2.85 14.27 -1.02
CA GLU A 48 2.53 12.86 -1.13
C GLU A 48 3.45 12.19 -2.16
N THR A 49 3.92 10.99 -1.87
CA THR A 49 4.57 10.10 -2.84
C THR A 49 3.90 8.75 -2.78
N THR A 50 3.35 8.31 -3.90
CA THR A 50 2.53 7.10 -3.98
C THR A 50 3.18 6.08 -4.90
N ILE A 51 3.30 4.84 -4.41
CA ILE A 51 3.88 3.70 -5.11
C ILE A 51 2.78 2.66 -5.34
N PHE A 52 2.62 2.27 -6.60
CA PHE A 52 1.65 1.25 -7.02
C PHE A 52 2.40 -0.07 -7.30
N GLY A 53 2.26 -1.02 -6.38
CA GLY A 53 2.82 -2.36 -6.50
C GLY A 53 1.82 -3.30 -7.17
N ALA A 54 2.12 -3.67 -8.42
CA ALA A 54 1.35 -4.69 -9.14
C ALA A 54 1.48 -6.05 -8.42
N PRO A 55 0.39 -6.84 -8.36
CA PRO A 55 0.45 -8.17 -7.80
C PRO A 55 1.30 -9.10 -8.67
N PHE A 56 2.06 -9.99 -8.04
CA PHE A 56 2.86 -11.00 -8.71
C PHE A 56 2.80 -12.32 -7.94
N ASP A 57 3.02 -13.42 -8.64
CA ASP A 57 3.01 -14.73 -8.01
C ASP A 57 4.31 -14.95 -7.23
N ALA A 58 4.19 -15.47 -6.02
CA ALA A 58 5.35 -15.78 -5.20
C ALA A 58 6.25 -16.80 -5.94
N PRO A 59 7.54 -16.51 -6.16
CA PRO A 59 8.40 -17.43 -6.88
C PRO A 59 8.61 -18.72 -6.09
N GLN A 60 8.61 -19.87 -6.77
CA GLN A 60 8.60 -21.20 -6.14
C GLN A 60 9.81 -21.42 -5.21
N TRP A 61 10.98 -20.89 -5.58
CA TRP A 61 12.21 -21.11 -4.81
C TRP A 61 12.06 -20.68 -3.34
N ARG A 62 11.29 -19.62 -3.04
CA ARG A 62 11.15 -19.13 -1.65
C ARG A 62 10.13 -19.88 -0.80
N ALA A 63 9.45 -20.90 -1.33
CA ALA A 63 8.30 -21.53 -0.69
C ALA A 63 8.65 -22.20 0.66
N GLU A 64 9.87 -22.73 0.79
CA GLU A 64 10.32 -23.42 2.01
C GLU A 64 10.69 -22.46 3.16
N TRP A 65 10.87 -21.16 2.87
CA TRP A 65 11.35 -20.18 3.85
C TRP A 65 10.30 -19.15 4.26
N VAL A 66 9.05 -19.29 3.79
CA VAL A 66 8.01 -18.29 4.05
C VAL A 66 6.71 -18.94 4.51
N GLU A 67 6.07 -18.31 5.48
CA GLU A 67 4.69 -18.61 5.86
C GLU A 67 3.73 -17.90 4.90
N ARG A 68 2.68 -18.60 4.47
CA ARG A 68 1.57 -17.99 3.73
C ARG A 68 0.56 -17.47 4.75
N MET A 69 0.39 -16.16 4.78
CA MET A 69 -0.59 -15.45 5.61
C MET A 69 -1.84 -15.10 4.80
#